data_AF-A0A3D9R2W0-F1
#
_entry.id   AF-A0A3D9R2W0-F1
#
_cell.length_a   1.000
_cell.length_b   1.000
_cell.length_c   1.000
_cell.angle_alpha   90.00
_cell.angle_beta   90.00
_cell.angle_gamma   90.00
#
_symmetry.space_group_name_H-M   'P 1'
#
loop_
_entity.id
_entity.type
_entity.pdbx_description
1 polymer ?
#
loop_
_entity_poly.entity_id
_entity_poly.type
_entity_poly.pdbx_seq_one_letter_code
_entity_poly.pdbx_strand_id
1 'polypeptide(L)' 'MREWIKSEGVSIVSSVTLGKDANDGYVLAVTFDITIKGVERSVAQEIVDEAHKVCPYARATRGNIEVISNVVG' A
#
# COMPACT_ATOMS: atom_id res chain seq x y z
N MET A 1 -3.92 -20.35 -7.33
CA MET A 1 -4.43 -20.05 -8.69
C MET A 1 -3.95 -18.63 -9.01
N ARG A 2 -3.16 -18.39 -10.06
CA ARG A 2 -2.75 -17.02 -10.44
C ARG A 2 -3.83 -16.46 -11.35
N GLU A 3 -4.60 -15.51 -10.84
CA GLU A 3 -5.53 -14.74 -11.66
C GLU A 3 -4.73 -13.65 -12.40
N TRP A 4 -4.70 -13.74 -13.72
CA TRP A 4 -3.98 -12.80 -14.57
C TRP A 4 -4.94 -11.69 -14.99
N ILE A 5 -4.92 -10.60 -14.25
CA ILE A 5 -5.69 -9.39 -14.58
C ILE A 5 -4.85 -8.56 -15.55
N LYS A 6 -5.41 -8.26 -16.73
CA LYS A 6 -4.78 -7.34 -17.67
C LYS A 6 -4.88 -5.92 -17.12
N SER A 7 -3.73 -5.31 -16.85
CA SER A 7 -3.60 -3.89 -16.56
C SER A 7 -2.80 -3.20 -17.65
N GLU A 8 -3.13 -1.95 -17.95
CA GLU A 8 -2.38 -1.10 -18.88
C GLU A 8 -1.15 -0.45 -18.20
N GLY A 9 -1.08 -0.48 -16.87
CA GLY A 9 0.06 -0.04 -16.09
C GLY A 9 -0.27 0.04 -14.61
N VAL A 10 0.75 -0.13 -13.77
CA VAL A 10 0.65 0.01 -12.31
C VAL A 10 1.67 1.03 -11.85
N SER A 11 1.23 2.01 -11.05
CA SER A 11 2.11 2.98 -10.39
C SER A 11 1.76 3.09 -8.92
N ILE A 12 2.78 3.19 -8.07
CA ILE A 12 2.63 3.38 -6.63
C ILE A 12 3.46 4.59 -6.24
N VAL A 13 2.80 5.63 -5.76
CA VAL A 13 3.48 6.76 -5.12
C VAL A 13 3.54 6.48 -3.63
N SER A 14 4.73 6.55 -3.06
CA SER A 14 4.97 6.25 -1.64
C SER A 14 5.46 7.50 -0.93
N SER A 15 4.65 8.03 -0.02
CA SER A 15 5.01 9.15 0.83
C SER A 15 5.36 8.64 2.22
N VAL A 16 6.62 8.80 2.61
CA VAL A 16 7.13 8.38 3.93
C VAL A 16 7.32 9.61 4.81
N THR A 17 6.73 9.59 5.99
CA THR A 17 6.83 10.65 6.99
C THR A 17 7.62 10.18 8.20
N LEU A 18 8.45 11.05 8.75
CA LEU A 18 9.17 10.84 10.00
C LEU A 18 8.54 11.72 11.09
N GLY A 19 8.11 11.10 12.19
CA GLY A 19 7.56 11.77 13.36
C GLY A 19 8.30 11.39 14.64
N LYS A 20 7.95 12.03 15.75
CA LYS A 20 8.36 11.61 17.09
C LYS A 20 7.39 10.58 17.66
N ASP A 21 7.89 9.59 18.38
CA ASP A 21 7.06 8.67 19.16
C ASP A 21 6.83 9.18 20.59
N ALA A 22 6.07 8.43 21.40
CA ALA A 22 5.74 8.79 22.78
C ALA A 22 6.90 8.64 23.78
N ASN A 23 7.99 7.98 23.39
CA ASN A 23 9.14 7.64 24.24
C ASN A 23 10.40 8.42 23.84
N ASP A 24 10.24 9.60 23.23
CA ASP A 24 11.32 10.45 22.69
C ASP A 24 12.17 9.77 21.58
N GLY A 25 11.62 8.74 20.95
CA GLY A 25 12.14 8.11 19.75
C GLY A 25 11.52 8.67 18.47
N TYR A 26 11.73 7.96 17.36
CA TYR A 26 11.19 8.29 16.05
C TYR A 26 10.29 7.18 15.52
N VAL A 27 9.23 7.58 14.84
CA VAL A 27 8.31 6.66 14.16
C VAL A 27 8.16 7.07 12.71
N LEU A 28 7.99 6.10 11.83
CA LEU A 28 7.64 6.34 10.44
C LEU A 28 6.13 6.18 10.24
N ALA A 29 5.60 6.85 9.24
CA ALA A 29 4.28 6.59 8.69
C ALA A 29 4.39 6.57 7.16
N VAL A 30 3.55 5.76 6.50
CA VAL A 30 3.58 5.64 5.04
C VAL A 30 2.19 5.76 4.46
N THR A 31 2.06 6.60 3.43
CA THR A 31 0.87 6.67 2.59
C THR A 31 1.22 6.22 1.18
N PHE A 32 0.46 5.27 0.65
CA PHE A 32 0.56 4.80 -0.72
C PHE A 32 -0.63 5.30 -1.52
N ASP A 33 -0.36 5.95 -2.64
CA ASP A 33 -1.37 6.24 -3.67
C ASP A 33 -1.11 5.32 -4.86
N ILE A 34 -2.04 4.40 -5.08
CA ILE A 34 -1.90 3.26 -5.99
C ILE A 34 -2.83 3.46 -7.18
N THR A 35 -2.27 3.40 -8.39
CA THR A 35 -3.05 3.45 -9.64
C THR A 35 -2.84 2.17 -10.42
N ILE A 36 -3.94 1.53 -10.80
CA ILE A 36 -3.97 0.37 -11.70
C ILE A 36 -4.81 0.75 -12.93
N LYS A 37 -4.15 1.10 -14.03
CA LYS A 37 -4.83 1.54 -15.26
C LYS A 37 -5.49 0.35 -15.97
N GLY A 38 -6.69 0.57 -16.49
CA GLY A 38 -7.46 -0.45 -17.20
C GLY A 38 -8.15 -1.47 -16.29
N VAL A 39 -8.20 -1.21 -14.98
CA VAL A 39 -8.88 -2.06 -13.99
C VAL A 39 -9.90 -1.20 -13.25
N GLU A 40 -11.09 -1.76 -13.01
CA GLU A 40 -12.15 -1.08 -12.25
C GLU A 40 -11.71 -0.91 -10.78
N ARG A 41 -12.11 0.19 -10.15
CA ARG A 41 -11.63 0.61 -8.84
C ARG A 41 -11.87 -0.41 -7.74
N SER A 42 -13.03 -1.08 -7.72
CA SER A 42 -13.31 -2.13 -6.73
C SER A 42 -12.40 -3.34 -6.91
N VAL A 43 -12.16 -3.76 -8.16
CA VAL A 43 -11.21 -4.84 -8.46
C VAL A 43 -9.78 -4.43 -8.09
N ALA A 44 -9.39 -3.19 -8.37
CA ALA A 44 -8.09 -2.67 -7.97
C ALA A 44 -7.92 -2.66 -6.43
N GLN A 45 -8.98 -2.35 -5.68
CA GLN A 45 -8.97 -2.43 -4.22
C GLN A 45 -8.76 -3.87 -3.74
N GLU A 46 -9.48 -4.84 -4.31
CA GLU A 46 -9.29 -6.26 -3.97
C GLU A 46 -7.84 -6.71 -4.23
N ILE A 47 -7.25 -6.31 -5.35
CA ILE A 47 -5.85 -6.61 -5.67
C ILE A 47 -4.90 -6.02 -4.62
N VAL A 48 -5.11 -4.77 -4.20
CA VAL A 48 -4.28 -4.10 -3.20
C VAL A 48 -4.40 -4.78 -1.83
N ASP A 49 -5.60 -5.19 -1.45
CA ASP A 49 -5.87 -5.87 -0.18
C ASP A 49 -5.19 -7.25 -0.13
N GLU A 50 -5.24 -8.01 -1.23
CA GLU A 50 -4.50 -9.27 -1.35
C GLU A 50 -2.99 -9.04 -1.37
N ALA A 51 -2.51 -8.01 -2.07
CA ALA A 51 -1.09 -7.66 -2.09
C ALA A 51 -0.55 -7.34 -0.68
N HIS A 52 -1.35 -6.70 0.18
CA HIS A 52 -1.01 -6.42 1.57
C HIS A 52 -0.79 -7.67 2.43
N LYS A 53 -1.39 -8.81 2.05
CA LYS A 53 -1.22 -10.08 2.76
C LYS A 53 0.12 -10.75 2.44
N VAL A 54 0.65 -10.51 1.24
CA VAL A 54 1.85 -11.20 0.73
C VAL A 54 3.09 -10.32 0.67
N CYS A 55 2.93 -8.98 0.66
CA CYS A 55 4.05 -8.05 0.55
C CYS A 55 4.99 -8.17 1.77
N PRO A 56 6.30 -8.40 1.56
CA PRO A 56 7.26 -8.54 2.66
C PRO A 56 7.36 -7.27 3.50
N TYR A 57 7.24 -6.09 2.89
CA TYR A 57 7.24 -4.82 3.61
C TYR A 57 6.00 -4.67 4.48
N ALA A 58 4.80 -4.93 3.94
CA ALA A 58 3.56 -4.87 4.71
C ALA A 58 3.56 -5.84 5.90
N ARG A 59 4.20 -7.01 5.76
CA ARG A 59 4.42 -7.94 6.88
C ARG A 59 5.39 -7.38 7.92
N ALA A 60 6.48 -6.74 7.49
CA ALA A 60 7.50 -6.19 8.39
C ALA A 60 7.02 -4.95 9.16
N THR A 61 6.12 -4.15 8.57
CA THR A 61 5.63 -2.90 9.15
C THR A 61 4.36 -3.05 9.99
N ARG A 62 3.69 -4.21 9.92
CA ARG A 62 2.41 -4.48 10.58
C ARG A 62 2.50 -4.28 12.09
N GLY A 63 1.67 -3.39 12.62
CA GLY A 63 1.57 -3.09 14.05
C GLY A 63 2.69 -2.19 14.59
N ASN A 64 3.67 -1.83 13.76
CA ASN A 64 4.80 -1.00 14.17
C ASN A 64 4.69 0.45 13.65
N ILE A 65 4.13 0.62 12.44
CA ILE A 65 3.93 1.94 11.83
C ILE A 65 2.55 2.04 11.20
N GLU A 66 2.06 3.26 11.05
CA GLU A 66 0.84 3.53 10.28
C GLU A 66 1.12 3.37 8.78
N VAL A 67 0.26 2.61 8.11
CA VAL A 67 0.31 2.40 6.66
C VAL A 67 -1.08 2.64 6.10
N ILE A 68 -1.21 3.61 5.20
CA ILE A 68 -2.44 3.94 4.50
C ILE A 68 -2.24 3.61 3.03
N SER A 69 -3.22 2.97 2.40
CA SER A 69 -3.20 2.66 0.97
C SER A 69 -4.49 3.16 0.32
N ASN A 70 -4.35 4.10 -0.60
CA ASN A 70 -5.43 4.65 -1.38
C ASN A 70 -5.34 4.10 -2.80
N VAL A 71 -6.42 3.50 -3.31
CA VAL A 71 -6.56 3.32 -4.75
C VAL A 71 -6.99 4.66 -5.34
N VAL A 72 -6.22 5.20 -6.28
CA VAL A 72 -6.47 6.48 -6.95
C VAL A 72 -6.55 6.27 -8.47
N GLY A 73 -7.58 6.87 -9.08
CA GLY A 73 -8.03 6.55 -10.43
C GLY A 73 -9.39 5.89 -10.44
#